data_AF-A0A1M6V2K2-F1
#
_entry.id   AF-A0A1M6V2K2-F1
#
_cell.length_a   1.000
_cell.length_b   1.000
_cell.length_c   1.000
_cell.angle_alpha   90.00
_cell.angle_beta   90.00
_cell.angle_gamma   90.00
#
_symmetry.space_group_name_H-M   'P 1'
#
loop_
_entity.id
_entity.type
_entity.pdbx_description
1 polymer ?
#
loop_
_entity_poly.entity_id
_entity_poly.type
_entity_poly.pdbx_seq_one_letter_code
_entity_poly.pdbx_strand_id
1 'polypeptide(L)'
;MSMMSKAIHNCAVSSKKAGGSFATQQNRRFDTTGLLRFARQVGELRASVSEIPEWVIHAYAQYCMAQRKTAGTLANIFSAVRVTSRQTGRNIDDVCNNKELQLVRRVRKGTKRAMNPTEIEQLIGRAKRIDHGLTHMISLALHLGLRRKEALMCGRDLEMWLDALVRGDSTLPLMRGSKNARPRHVRIVESERAQTIEAIRSALGYCREHNLELITGNGKTLRSAMNRLKALLRRAGMVGPISFHSLRYTYALKSALEMLEAGIAPYEVLVELSESLGHGPTRIQMILGHYCQPIRHRFDGHISLKNIETERRRPPTKLPRSTARLLAKLQHSALSGHPIGRSYPAHGSTDSPAGASIENHFSKS
;
A
#
# COMPACT_ATOMS: atom_id res chain seq x y z
N MET A 1 -24.29 4.39 -27.91
CA MET A 1 -23.77 3.78 -26.65
C MET A 1 -24.94 3.26 -25.84
N SER A 2 -24.88 2.04 -25.29
CA SER A 2 -25.93 1.54 -24.38
C SER A 2 -26.00 2.38 -23.10
N MET A 3 -27.17 2.40 -22.45
CA MET A 3 -27.38 3.14 -21.19
C MET A 3 -26.38 2.73 -20.10
N MET A 4 -26.03 1.45 -20.04
CA MET A 4 -25.01 0.93 -19.11
C MET A 4 -23.63 1.52 -19.37
N SER A 5 -23.21 1.61 -20.64
CA SER A 5 -21.93 2.21 -21.01
C SER A 5 -21.88 3.69 -20.65
N LYS A 6 -22.99 4.43 -20.86
CA LYS A 6 -23.12 5.83 -20.45
C LYS A 6 -22.99 6.00 -18.93
N ALA A 7 -23.68 5.16 -18.15
CA ALA A 7 -23.64 5.20 -16.70
C ALA A 7 -22.25 4.86 -16.12
N ILE A 8 -21.58 3.84 -16.67
CA ILE A 8 -20.20 3.49 -16.29
C ILE A 8 -19.23 4.62 -16.64
N HIS A 9 -19.40 5.26 -17.80
CA HIS A 9 -18.58 6.40 -18.21
C HIS A 9 -18.77 7.59 -17.25
N ASN A 10 -20.01 7.93 -16.91
CA ASN A 10 -20.32 8.98 -15.94
C ASN A 10 -19.71 8.72 -14.55
N CYS A 11 -19.73 7.47 -14.07
CA CYS A 11 -19.02 7.08 -12.85
C CYS A 11 -17.51 7.30 -12.96
N ALA A 12 -16.90 6.97 -14.10
CA ALA A 12 -15.47 7.16 -14.31
C ALA A 12 -15.08 8.64 -14.32
N VAL A 13 -15.85 9.49 -15.01
CA VAL A 13 -15.66 10.95 -15.03
C VAL A 13 -15.81 11.54 -13.64
N SER A 14 -16.86 11.18 -12.92
CA SER A 14 -17.13 11.64 -11.54
C SER A 14 -16.03 11.19 -10.57
N SER A 15 -15.54 9.96 -10.73
CA SER A 15 -14.43 9.45 -9.94
C SER A 15 -13.14 10.22 -10.20
N LYS A 16 -12.87 10.61 -11.45
CA LYS A 16 -11.74 11.47 -11.81
C LYS A 16 -11.88 12.87 -11.21
N LYS A 17 -13.07 13.49 -11.30
CA LYS A 17 -13.37 14.81 -10.71
C LYS A 17 -13.20 14.83 -9.19
N ALA A 18 -13.67 13.80 -8.49
CA ALA A 18 -13.46 13.64 -7.04
C ALA A 18 -11.99 13.46 -6.64
N GLY A 19 -11.08 13.22 -7.59
CA GLY A 19 -9.67 12.99 -7.35
C GLY A 19 -9.38 11.70 -6.55
N GLY A 20 -8.18 11.66 -5.98
CA GLY A 20 -7.58 10.50 -5.33
C GLY A 20 -6.54 9.79 -6.21
N SER A 21 -5.87 8.78 -5.66
CA SER A 21 -4.91 7.99 -6.46
C SER A 21 -5.62 7.18 -7.54
N PHE A 22 -4.89 6.76 -8.57
CA PHE A 22 -5.44 5.92 -9.65
C PHE A 22 -6.18 4.69 -9.10
N ALA A 23 -5.62 4.03 -8.08
CA ALA A 23 -6.27 2.89 -7.43
C ALA A 23 -7.57 3.27 -6.70
N THR A 24 -7.63 4.44 -6.05
CA THR A 24 -8.87 4.94 -5.44
C THR A 24 -9.93 5.22 -6.50
N GLN A 25 -9.53 5.87 -7.60
CA GLN A 25 -10.45 6.20 -8.70
C GLN A 25 -11.01 4.93 -9.34
N GLN A 26 -10.14 3.93 -9.55
CA GLN A 26 -10.50 2.62 -10.08
C GLN A 26 -11.43 1.85 -9.13
N ASN A 27 -11.12 1.81 -7.82
CA ASN A 27 -11.97 1.16 -6.83
C ASN A 27 -13.36 1.79 -6.78
N ARG A 28 -13.44 3.13 -6.75
CA ARG A 28 -14.71 3.85 -6.76
C ARG A 28 -15.57 3.48 -7.97
N ARG A 29 -14.95 3.37 -9.16
CA ARG A 29 -15.62 2.92 -10.38
C ARG A 29 -16.16 1.48 -10.25
N PHE A 30 -15.36 0.56 -9.70
CA PHE A 30 -15.81 -0.82 -9.51
C PHE A 30 -16.94 -0.93 -8.49
N ASP A 31 -16.80 -0.21 -7.38
CA ASP A 31 -17.77 -0.17 -6.29
C ASP A 31 -19.12 0.40 -6.77
N THR A 32 -19.14 1.46 -7.60
CA THR A 32 -20.40 1.98 -8.17
C THR A 32 -20.97 1.13 -9.30
N THR A 33 -20.14 0.42 -10.06
CA THR A 33 -20.62 -0.45 -11.17
C THR A 33 -21.55 -1.54 -10.65
N GLY A 34 -21.34 -2.02 -9.42
CA GLY A 34 -22.23 -2.99 -8.79
C GLY A 34 -23.67 -2.46 -8.64
N LEU A 35 -23.83 -1.22 -8.18
CA LEU A 35 -25.14 -0.56 -8.08
C LEU A 35 -25.79 -0.41 -9.46
N LEU A 36 -25.03 0.00 -10.48
CA LEU A 36 -25.57 0.15 -11.84
C LEU A 36 -26.09 -1.18 -12.41
N ARG A 37 -25.36 -2.28 -12.17
CA ARG A 37 -25.80 -3.61 -12.60
C ARG A 37 -27.08 -4.03 -11.90
N PHE A 38 -27.19 -3.76 -10.60
CA PHE A 38 -28.40 -4.02 -9.83
C PHE A 38 -29.58 -3.16 -10.30
N ALA A 39 -29.37 -1.85 -10.48
CA ALA A 39 -30.37 -0.92 -11.01
C ALA A 39 -30.92 -1.41 -12.36
N ARG A 40 -30.05 -1.91 -13.25
CA ARG A 40 -30.47 -2.54 -14.51
C ARG A 40 -31.33 -3.79 -14.32
N GLN A 41 -30.99 -4.63 -13.34
CA GLN A 41 -31.75 -5.85 -13.05
C GLN A 41 -33.17 -5.54 -12.56
N VAL A 42 -33.35 -4.43 -11.84
CA VAL A 42 -34.66 -4.00 -11.31
C VAL A 42 -35.38 -2.98 -12.20
N GLY A 43 -34.91 -2.74 -13.42
CA GLY A 43 -35.56 -1.84 -14.38
C GLY A 43 -35.35 -0.35 -14.16
N GLU A 44 -34.49 0.05 -13.21
CA GLU A 44 -34.24 1.45 -12.80
C GLU A 44 -32.85 1.96 -13.18
N LEU A 45 -32.25 1.41 -14.24
CA LEU A 45 -30.98 1.94 -14.71
C LEU A 45 -31.18 3.37 -15.21
N ARG A 46 -30.35 4.29 -14.72
CA ARG A 46 -30.29 5.68 -15.15
C ARG A 46 -28.92 6.01 -15.73
N ALA A 47 -28.81 7.15 -16.41
CA ALA A 47 -27.56 7.57 -17.03
C ALA A 47 -26.55 8.05 -15.97
N SER A 48 -27.01 8.51 -14.81
CA SER A 48 -26.18 8.96 -13.69
C SER A 48 -26.55 8.24 -12.39
N VAL A 49 -25.58 8.09 -11.48
CA VAL A 49 -25.83 7.58 -10.12
C VAL A 49 -26.71 8.55 -9.32
N SER A 50 -26.63 9.85 -9.58
CA SER A 50 -27.51 10.84 -8.91
C SER A 50 -28.99 10.70 -9.26
N GLU A 51 -29.30 10.08 -10.40
CA GLU A 51 -30.67 9.88 -10.88
C GLU A 51 -31.27 8.57 -10.34
N ILE A 52 -30.46 7.70 -9.74
CA ILE A 52 -30.94 6.43 -9.20
C ILE A 52 -31.87 6.71 -8.02
N PRO A 53 -33.10 6.14 -8.01
CA PRO A 53 -34.02 6.30 -6.89
C PRO A 53 -33.44 5.78 -5.58
N GLU A 54 -33.81 6.41 -4.46
CA GLU A 54 -33.28 6.08 -3.14
C GLU A 54 -33.61 4.64 -2.75
N TRP A 55 -34.83 4.18 -3.06
CA TRP A 55 -35.25 2.81 -2.80
C TRP A 55 -34.34 1.78 -3.50
N VAL A 56 -33.80 2.08 -4.69
CA VAL A 56 -32.85 1.19 -5.40
C VAL A 56 -31.53 1.11 -4.64
N ILE A 57 -31.07 2.21 -4.04
CA ILE A 57 -29.85 2.25 -3.21
C ILE A 57 -30.06 1.39 -1.94
N HIS A 58 -31.21 1.53 -1.29
CA HIS A 58 -31.57 0.72 -0.11
C HIS A 58 -31.69 -0.76 -0.47
N ALA A 59 -32.43 -1.09 -1.53
CA ALA A 59 -32.55 -2.46 -2.03
C ALA A 59 -31.19 -3.06 -2.40
N TYR A 60 -30.29 -2.27 -2.99
CA TYR A 60 -28.93 -2.69 -3.30
C TYR A 60 -28.09 -2.96 -2.04
N ALA A 61 -28.28 -2.19 -0.96
CA ALA A 61 -27.65 -2.46 0.34
C ALA A 61 -28.10 -3.80 0.90
N GLN A 62 -29.41 -4.06 0.92
CA GLN A 62 -29.98 -5.33 1.36
C GLN A 62 -29.48 -6.50 0.49
N TYR A 63 -29.47 -6.32 -0.83
CA TYR A 63 -28.92 -7.30 -1.77
C TYR A 63 -27.44 -7.60 -1.48
N CYS A 64 -26.63 -6.58 -1.21
CA CYS A 64 -25.22 -6.77 -0.85
C CYS A 64 -25.04 -7.50 0.50
N MET A 65 -25.92 -7.26 1.46
CA MET A 65 -25.92 -7.96 2.75
C MET A 65 -26.35 -9.42 2.61
N ALA A 66 -27.37 -9.70 1.81
CA ALA A 66 -27.80 -11.05 1.46
C ALA A 66 -26.68 -11.86 0.78
N GLN A 67 -25.81 -11.19 0.00
CA GLN A 67 -24.58 -11.78 -0.56
C GLN A 67 -23.43 -11.94 0.46
N ARG A 68 -23.69 -11.69 1.75
CA ARG A 68 -22.70 -11.79 2.84
C ARG A 68 -21.45 -10.95 2.59
N LYS A 69 -21.58 -9.78 1.93
CA LYS A 69 -20.46 -8.85 1.77
C LYS A 69 -20.04 -8.32 3.15
N THR A 70 -18.73 -8.26 3.38
CA THR A 70 -18.21 -7.78 4.67
C THR A 70 -18.56 -6.32 4.92
N ALA A 71 -18.69 -5.93 6.19
CA ALA A 71 -18.95 -4.54 6.60
C ALA A 71 -17.97 -3.52 5.99
N GLY A 72 -16.70 -3.90 5.81
CA GLY A 72 -15.71 -3.05 5.15
C GLY A 72 -15.97 -2.87 3.65
N THR A 73 -16.43 -3.92 2.97
CA THR A 73 -16.83 -3.85 1.56
C THR A 73 -18.07 -2.98 1.39
N LEU A 74 -19.09 -3.16 2.22
CA LEU A 74 -20.31 -2.35 2.21
C LEU A 74 -19.98 -0.86 2.41
N ALA A 75 -19.17 -0.54 3.43
CA ALA A 75 -18.76 0.84 3.69
C ALA A 75 -18.02 1.48 2.48
N ASN A 76 -17.20 0.72 1.76
CA ASN A 76 -16.52 1.22 0.56
C ASN A 76 -17.51 1.46 -0.59
N ILE A 77 -18.42 0.52 -0.82
CA ILE A 77 -19.47 0.63 -1.86
C ILE A 77 -20.28 1.90 -1.65
N PHE A 78 -20.90 2.06 -0.48
CA PHE A 78 -21.78 3.20 -0.23
C PHE A 78 -21.02 4.51 -0.09
N SER A 79 -19.75 4.48 0.35
CA SER A 79 -18.89 5.67 0.23
C SER A 79 -18.61 6.05 -1.22
N ALA A 80 -18.44 5.08 -2.13
CA ALA A 80 -18.22 5.35 -3.55
C ALA A 80 -19.46 5.91 -4.23
N VAL A 81 -20.64 5.38 -3.88
CA VAL A 81 -21.96 5.86 -4.34
C VAL A 81 -22.19 7.31 -3.90
N ARG A 82 -22.03 7.62 -2.61
CA ARG A 82 -22.13 9.01 -2.08
C ARG A 82 -21.18 9.98 -2.78
N VAL A 83 -19.91 9.61 -2.92
CA VAL A 83 -18.92 10.48 -3.60
C VAL A 83 -19.30 10.70 -5.06
N THR A 84 -19.71 9.66 -5.78
CA THR A 84 -20.06 9.76 -7.20
C THR A 84 -21.30 10.62 -7.41
N SER A 85 -22.34 10.40 -6.60
CA SER A 85 -23.59 11.18 -6.63
C SER A 85 -23.34 12.67 -6.39
N ARG A 86 -22.51 13.03 -5.40
CA ARG A 86 -22.16 14.44 -5.14
C ARG A 86 -21.47 15.10 -6.34
N GLN A 87 -20.59 14.38 -7.03
CA GLN A 87 -19.91 14.91 -8.23
C GLN A 87 -20.83 15.06 -9.45
N THR A 88 -21.99 14.42 -9.43
CA THR A 88 -23.04 14.56 -10.44
C THR A 88 -24.21 15.44 -9.96
N GLY A 89 -24.01 16.21 -8.88
CA GLY A 89 -24.92 17.28 -8.45
C GLY A 89 -25.95 16.90 -7.39
N ARG A 90 -25.99 15.65 -6.90
CA ARG A 90 -26.94 15.24 -5.85
C ARG A 90 -26.23 14.74 -4.60
N ASN A 91 -26.42 15.44 -3.48
CA ASN A 91 -26.03 14.93 -2.18
C ASN A 91 -27.06 13.92 -1.69
N ILE A 92 -26.60 12.72 -1.34
CA ILE A 92 -27.43 11.61 -0.84
C ILE A 92 -26.91 11.11 0.51
N ASP A 93 -26.08 11.90 1.21
CA ASP A 93 -25.44 11.46 2.45
C ASP A 93 -26.48 11.11 3.53
N ASP A 94 -27.61 11.82 3.58
CA ASP A 94 -28.67 11.58 4.57
C ASP A 94 -29.46 10.29 4.34
N VAL A 95 -29.57 9.83 3.10
CA VAL A 95 -30.30 8.58 2.74
C VAL A 95 -29.36 7.40 2.54
N CYS A 96 -28.09 7.66 2.18
CA CYS A 96 -27.09 6.66 1.85
C CYS A 96 -26.05 6.51 2.98
N ASN A 97 -26.39 6.79 4.24
CA ASN A 97 -25.49 6.54 5.38
C ASN A 97 -25.70 5.15 6.00
N ASN A 98 -24.79 4.76 6.91
CA ASN A 98 -24.83 3.41 7.49
C ASN A 98 -26.10 3.12 8.30
N LYS A 99 -26.71 4.14 8.92
CA LYS A 99 -27.92 3.99 9.74
C LYS A 99 -29.13 3.73 8.84
N GLU A 100 -29.36 4.60 7.85
CA GLU A 100 -30.49 4.47 6.93
C GLU A 100 -30.40 3.21 6.06
N LEU A 101 -29.18 2.82 5.67
CA LEU A 101 -28.93 1.59 4.92
C LEU A 101 -28.85 0.33 5.82
N GLN A 102 -29.00 0.48 7.14
CA GLN A 102 -28.92 -0.59 8.13
C GLN A 102 -27.65 -1.46 8.00
N LEU A 103 -26.52 -0.82 7.69
CA LEU A 103 -25.26 -1.52 7.44
C LEU A 103 -24.62 -1.99 8.76
N VAL A 104 -24.19 -3.24 8.78
CA VAL A 104 -23.42 -3.79 9.90
C VAL A 104 -22.16 -2.95 10.15
N ARG A 105 -21.95 -2.56 11.41
CA ARG A 105 -20.78 -1.78 11.82
C ARG A 105 -19.49 -2.57 11.60
N ARG A 106 -18.52 -1.93 10.96
CA ARG A 106 -17.18 -2.52 10.78
C ARG A 106 -16.44 -2.65 12.11
N VAL A 107 -16.13 -3.88 12.50
CA VAL A 107 -15.13 -4.16 13.55
C VAL A 107 -13.75 -3.78 13.01
N ARG A 108 -13.07 -2.87 13.71
CA ARG A 108 -11.72 -2.42 13.32
C ARG A 108 -10.60 -3.24 13.97
N LYS A 109 -10.91 -4.15 14.90
CA LYS A 109 -9.94 -5.07 15.48
C LYS A 109 -9.38 -5.97 14.37
N GLY A 110 -8.08 -5.89 14.11
CA GLY A 110 -7.41 -6.73 13.13
C GLY A 110 -7.43 -8.19 13.57
N THR A 111 -7.47 -9.12 12.62
CA THR A 111 -7.43 -10.57 12.90
C THR A 111 -6.01 -11.14 12.88
N LYS A 112 -5.00 -10.31 12.58
CA LYS A 112 -3.60 -10.73 12.44
C LYS A 112 -2.88 -10.60 13.76
N ARG A 113 -1.91 -11.46 14.01
CA ARG A 113 -1.06 -11.44 15.21
C ARG A 113 0.40 -11.67 14.85
N ALA A 114 1.30 -11.36 15.79
CA ALA A 114 2.68 -11.79 15.72
C ALA A 114 2.77 -13.33 15.79
N MET A 115 3.78 -13.88 15.11
CA MET A 115 4.13 -15.30 15.17
C MET A 115 5.17 -15.54 16.27
N ASN A 116 5.09 -16.69 16.92
CA ASN A 116 6.11 -17.14 17.88
C ASN A 116 7.31 -17.81 17.15
N PRO A 117 8.44 -18.06 17.84
CA PRO A 117 9.64 -18.64 17.22
C PRO A 117 9.40 -19.99 16.53
N THR A 118 8.65 -20.90 17.16
CA THR A 118 8.32 -22.22 16.60
C THR A 118 7.50 -22.10 15.31
N GLU A 119 6.53 -21.21 15.26
CA GLU A 119 5.73 -20.94 14.06
C GLU A 119 6.58 -20.39 12.91
N ILE A 120 7.56 -19.54 13.23
CA ILE A 120 8.49 -18.95 12.26
C ILE A 120 9.40 -20.03 11.69
N GLU A 121 10.00 -20.87 12.54
CA GLU A 121 10.86 -21.97 12.11
C GLU A 121 10.12 -22.93 11.18
N GLN A 122 8.92 -23.37 11.58
CA GLN A 122 8.08 -24.23 10.77
C GLN A 122 7.69 -23.56 9.45
N LEU A 123 7.39 -22.26 9.46
CA LEU A 123 7.08 -21.50 8.25
C LEU A 123 8.27 -21.44 7.29
N ILE A 124 9.47 -21.15 7.80
CA ILE A 124 10.71 -21.13 7.00
C ILE A 124 10.96 -22.52 6.42
N GLY A 125 10.82 -23.59 7.23
CA GLY A 125 10.96 -24.97 6.76
C GLY A 125 9.96 -25.33 5.66
N ARG A 126 8.68 -24.94 5.79
CA ARG A 126 7.67 -25.12 4.73
C ARG A 126 8.01 -24.31 3.48
N ALA A 127 8.41 -23.05 3.64
CA ALA A 127 8.75 -22.18 2.52
C ALA A 127 9.92 -22.71 1.71
N LYS A 128 10.98 -23.20 2.37
CA LYS A 128 12.16 -23.82 1.73
C LYS A 128 11.76 -24.98 0.81
N ARG A 129 10.85 -25.84 1.26
CA ARG A 129 10.34 -26.96 0.45
C ARG A 129 9.42 -26.54 -0.71
N ILE A 130 8.86 -25.33 -0.65
CA ILE A 130 7.88 -24.85 -1.63
C ILE A 130 8.53 -24.02 -2.74
N ASP A 131 9.36 -23.04 -2.37
CA ASP A 131 9.98 -22.07 -3.28
C ASP A 131 11.10 -21.30 -2.53
N HIS A 132 12.33 -21.32 -3.06
CA HIS A 132 13.48 -20.65 -2.45
C HIS A 132 13.30 -19.13 -2.38
N GLY A 133 12.79 -18.51 -3.44
CA GLY A 133 12.47 -17.09 -3.48
C GLY A 133 11.44 -16.66 -2.43
N LEU A 134 10.43 -17.50 -2.18
CA LEU A 134 9.48 -17.28 -1.07
C LEU A 134 10.18 -17.28 0.29
N THR A 135 11.16 -18.16 0.49
CA THR A 135 11.92 -18.25 1.76
C THR A 135 12.65 -16.95 2.04
N HIS A 136 13.39 -16.42 1.07
CA HIS A 136 14.06 -15.13 1.18
C HIS A 136 13.05 -13.99 1.41
N MET A 137 11.92 -14.00 0.70
CA MET A 137 10.88 -12.98 0.86
C MET A 137 10.26 -12.99 2.27
N ILE A 138 10.08 -14.16 2.88
CA ILE A 138 9.61 -14.32 4.27
C ILE A 138 10.66 -13.82 5.25
N SER A 139 11.92 -14.21 5.07
CA SER A 139 13.04 -13.79 5.93
C SER A 139 13.19 -12.26 5.94
N LEU A 140 13.24 -11.64 4.77
CA LEU A 140 13.32 -10.18 4.64
C LEU A 140 12.14 -9.46 5.33
N ALA A 141 10.91 -9.98 5.17
CA ALA A 141 9.75 -9.36 5.80
C ALA A 141 9.70 -9.55 7.32
N LEU A 142 10.32 -10.61 7.85
CA LEU A 142 10.46 -10.86 9.29
C LEU A 142 11.45 -9.88 9.95
N HIS A 143 12.55 -9.55 9.26
CA HIS A 143 13.60 -8.66 9.80
C HIS A 143 13.36 -7.18 9.50
N LEU A 144 12.67 -6.84 8.41
CA LEU A 144 12.48 -5.45 7.96
C LEU A 144 11.00 -4.99 7.99
N GLY A 145 10.11 -5.87 8.48
CA GLY A 145 8.68 -5.60 8.58
C GLY A 145 8.03 -5.28 7.22
N LEU A 146 8.51 -5.81 6.11
CA LEU A 146 8.05 -5.41 4.77
C LEU A 146 6.57 -5.75 4.52
N ARG A 147 5.87 -4.89 3.76
CA ARG A 147 4.58 -5.27 3.16
C ARG A 147 4.84 -6.27 2.04
N ARG A 148 3.84 -7.12 1.75
CA ARG A 148 3.92 -8.13 0.67
C ARG A 148 4.45 -7.59 -0.66
N LYS A 149 4.00 -6.41 -1.09
CA LYS A 149 4.46 -5.78 -2.34
C LYS A 149 5.87 -5.19 -2.22
N GLU A 150 6.23 -4.67 -1.05
CA GLU A 150 7.59 -4.18 -0.77
C GLU A 150 8.57 -5.35 -0.85
N ALA A 151 8.28 -6.45 -0.13
CA ALA A 151 9.09 -7.66 -0.14
C ALA A 151 9.23 -8.29 -1.54
N LEU A 152 8.16 -8.31 -2.34
CA LEU A 152 8.23 -8.85 -3.71
C LEU A 152 9.13 -8.00 -4.64
N MET A 153 9.24 -6.70 -4.40
CA MET A 153 9.88 -5.75 -5.30
C MET A 153 11.29 -5.32 -4.86
N CYS A 154 11.75 -5.73 -3.69
CA CYS A 154 12.96 -5.20 -3.07
C CYS A 154 14.28 -5.76 -3.62
N GLY A 155 14.27 -6.73 -4.55
CA GLY A 155 15.51 -7.34 -5.07
C GLY A 155 16.53 -6.31 -5.58
N ARG A 156 16.06 -5.21 -6.18
CA ARG A 156 16.87 -4.08 -6.67
C ARG A 156 17.31 -3.09 -5.58
N ASP A 157 16.86 -3.25 -4.35
CA ASP A 157 17.26 -2.41 -3.22
C ASP A 157 18.24 -3.16 -2.29
N LEU A 158 18.45 -4.47 -2.47
CA LEU A 158 19.20 -5.33 -1.54
C LEU A 158 20.68 -4.96 -1.42
N GLU A 159 21.35 -4.59 -2.52
CA GLU A 159 22.76 -4.16 -2.49
C GLU A 159 22.92 -2.90 -1.64
N MET A 160 22.17 -1.86 -1.98
CA MET A 160 22.12 -0.59 -1.23
C MET A 160 21.80 -0.81 0.25
N TRP A 161 20.92 -1.75 0.57
CA TRP A 161 20.62 -2.10 1.96
C TRP A 161 21.78 -2.79 2.65
N LEU A 162 22.45 -3.73 1.99
CA LEU A 162 23.62 -4.40 2.54
C LEU A 162 24.73 -3.39 2.83
N ASP A 163 25.04 -2.50 1.89
CA ASP A 163 26.05 -1.46 2.05
C ASP A 163 25.74 -0.52 3.22
N ALA A 164 24.47 -0.12 3.36
CA ALA A 164 24.03 0.71 4.47
C ALA A 164 24.21 0.00 5.82
N LEU A 165 23.86 -1.28 5.92
CA LEU A 165 24.04 -2.03 7.17
C LEU A 165 25.52 -2.27 7.51
N VAL A 166 26.37 -2.54 6.51
CA VAL A 166 27.81 -2.72 6.69
C VAL A 166 28.47 -1.42 7.13
N ARG A 167 28.01 -0.27 6.63
CA ARG A 167 28.44 1.06 7.09
C ARG A 167 27.98 1.38 8.52
N GLY A 168 27.04 0.61 9.08
CA GLY A 168 26.53 0.81 10.43
C GLY A 168 25.23 1.62 10.51
N ASP A 169 24.56 1.89 9.38
CA ASP A 169 23.29 2.63 9.39
C ASP A 169 22.26 1.85 10.23
N SER A 170 21.48 2.59 11.03
CA SER A 170 20.40 2.05 11.88
C SER A 170 19.04 2.05 11.19
N THR A 171 18.96 2.59 9.97
CA THR A 171 17.74 2.60 9.17
C THR A 171 18.02 2.35 7.69
N LEU A 172 17.04 1.79 6.97
CA LEU A 172 17.14 1.51 5.53
C LEU A 172 16.09 2.27 4.72
N PRO A 173 16.47 2.94 3.62
CA PRO A 173 15.50 3.61 2.75
C PRO A 173 14.65 2.59 1.98
N LEU A 174 13.33 2.75 1.99
CA LEU A 174 12.39 1.90 1.28
C LEU A 174 11.39 2.73 0.47
N MET A 175 11.32 2.46 -0.83
CA MET A 175 10.35 3.09 -1.72
C MET A 175 9.67 2.11 -2.67
N ARG A 176 10.37 1.09 -3.18
CA ARG A 176 9.83 0.09 -4.10
C ARG A 176 8.69 -0.70 -3.45
N GLY A 177 7.57 -0.81 -4.15
CA GLY A 177 6.38 -1.49 -3.64
C GLY A 177 5.60 -0.75 -2.54
N SER A 178 6.11 0.38 -2.03
CA SER A 178 5.44 1.18 -1.01
C SER A 178 4.07 1.70 -1.47
N LYS A 179 3.18 1.94 -0.50
CA LYS A 179 1.83 2.44 -0.79
C LYS A 179 1.92 3.86 -1.34
N ASN A 180 1.44 4.06 -2.57
CA ASN A 180 1.48 5.34 -3.30
C ASN A 180 2.91 5.86 -3.57
N ALA A 181 3.93 4.98 -3.65
CA ALA A 181 5.33 5.37 -3.84
C ALA A 181 5.79 6.41 -2.80
N ARG A 182 5.38 6.23 -1.55
CA ARG A 182 5.79 7.09 -0.44
C ARG A 182 7.07 6.48 0.17
N PRO A 183 8.18 7.24 0.21
CA PRO A 183 9.38 6.75 0.86
C PRO A 183 9.10 6.56 2.36
N ARG A 184 9.74 5.57 2.97
CA ARG A 184 9.85 5.40 4.41
C ARG A 184 11.23 4.86 4.74
N HIS A 185 11.70 5.09 5.95
CA HIS A 185 12.89 4.43 6.47
C HIS A 185 12.46 3.25 7.34
N VAL A 186 13.11 2.10 7.19
CA VAL A 186 12.88 0.92 8.04
C VAL A 186 13.90 0.97 9.16
N ARG A 187 13.47 1.01 10.42
CA ARG A 187 14.37 0.86 11.57
C ARG A 187 14.95 -0.55 11.63
N ILE A 188 16.24 -0.68 11.93
CA ILE A 188 16.88 -1.97 12.19
C ILE A 188 16.71 -2.35 13.66
N VAL A 189 16.40 -3.63 13.92
CA VAL A 189 16.43 -4.19 15.28
C VAL A 189 17.88 -4.56 15.54
N GLU A 190 18.55 -3.82 16.41
CA GLU A 190 20.00 -3.87 16.59
C GLU A 190 20.44 -5.23 17.15
N SER A 191 19.65 -5.79 18.08
CA SER A 191 19.85 -7.13 18.62
C SER A 191 19.79 -8.24 17.57
N GLU A 192 19.23 -7.95 16.38
CA GLU A 192 19.12 -8.87 15.24
C GLU A 192 19.89 -8.36 13.99
N ARG A 193 20.83 -7.42 14.15
CA ARG A 193 21.55 -6.84 13.00
C ARG A 193 22.26 -7.90 12.17
N ALA A 194 22.98 -8.81 12.80
CA ALA A 194 23.73 -9.86 12.10
C ALA A 194 22.80 -10.78 11.27
N GLN A 195 21.66 -11.17 11.84
CA GLN A 195 20.65 -11.98 11.16
C GLN A 195 20.00 -11.21 10.01
N THR A 196 19.79 -9.91 10.18
CA THR A 196 19.26 -9.03 9.13
C THR A 196 20.24 -8.91 7.95
N ILE A 197 21.53 -8.72 8.24
CA ILE A 197 22.60 -8.71 7.23
C ILE A 197 22.62 -10.04 6.47
N GLU A 198 22.57 -11.17 7.17
CA GLU A 198 22.60 -12.48 6.53
C GLU A 198 21.34 -12.75 5.69
N ALA A 199 20.17 -12.34 6.17
CA ALA A 199 18.93 -12.41 5.40
C ALA A 199 19.00 -11.61 4.09
N ILE A 200 19.60 -10.42 4.12
CA ILE A 200 19.80 -9.57 2.93
C ILE A 200 20.85 -10.18 2.01
N ARG A 201 22.00 -10.60 2.53
CA ARG A 201 23.09 -11.22 1.76
C ARG A 201 22.61 -12.48 1.04
N SER A 202 21.94 -13.36 1.75
CA SER A 202 21.38 -14.61 1.20
C SER A 202 20.33 -14.32 0.11
N ALA A 203 19.44 -13.36 0.34
CA ALA A 203 18.46 -12.94 -0.66
C ALA A 203 19.09 -12.26 -1.88
N LEU A 204 20.16 -11.49 -1.69
CA LEU A 204 20.89 -10.81 -2.74
C LEU A 204 21.61 -11.82 -3.65
N GLY A 205 22.28 -12.82 -3.06
CA GLY A 205 22.89 -13.93 -3.80
C GLY A 205 21.87 -14.62 -4.71
N TYR A 206 20.73 -15.03 -4.14
CA TYR A 206 19.62 -15.59 -4.92
C TYR A 206 19.14 -14.63 -6.03
N CYS A 207 18.93 -13.36 -5.70
CA CYS A 207 18.43 -12.37 -6.66
C CYS A 207 19.40 -12.12 -7.83
N ARG A 208 20.72 -12.17 -7.63
CA ARG A 208 21.70 -12.01 -8.71
C ARG A 208 21.56 -13.10 -9.78
N GLU A 209 21.22 -14.31 -9.39
CA GLU A 209 20.96 -15.44 -10.30
C GLU A 209 19.56 -15.42 -10.93
N HIS A 210 18.67 -14.55 -10.42
CA HIS A 210 17.25 -14.50 -10.78
C HIS A 210 16.78 -13.11 -11.23
N ASN A 211 17.61 -12.39 -11.98
CA ASN A 211 17.27 -11.07 -12.58
C ASN A 211 16.79 -10.02 -11.56
N LEU A 212 17.31 -10.09 -10.32
CA LEU A 212 16.91 -9.26 -9.19
C LEU A 212 15.43 -9.42 -8.81
N GLU A 213 14.86 -10.60 -9.03
CA GLU A 213 13.49 -10.95 -8.70
C GLU A 213 13.45 -12.14 -7.72
N LEU A 214 12.67 -12.00 -6.65
CA LEU A 214 12.47 -13.10 -5.69
C LEU A 214 11.43 -14.10 -6.21
N ILE A 215 10.34 -13.63 -6.80
CA ILE A 215 9.28 -14.48 -7.35
C ILE A 215 8.83 -13.90 -8.69
N THR A 216 8.89 -14.73 -9.74
CA THR A 216 8.48 -14.38 -11.10
C THR A 216 7.20 -15.15 -11.48
N GLY A 217 6.24 -14.46 -12.09
CA GLY A 217 5.03 -15.12 -12.61
C GLY A 217 5.11 -15.29 -14.13
N ASN A 218 4.44 -16.30 -14.69
CA ASN A 218 4.52 -16.68 -16.11
C ASN A 218 4.41 -15.51 -17.10
N GLY A 219 3.50 -14.57 -16.84
CA GLY A 219 3.32 -13.39 -17.69
C GLY A 219 4.38 -12.28 -17.54
N LYS A 220 5.48 -12.51 -16.80
CA LYS A 220 6.58 -11.55 -16.54
C LYS A 220 6.10 -10.14 -16.15
N THR A 221 5.03 -10.06 -15.35
CA THR A 221 4.48 -8.80 -14.85
C THR A 221 4.36 -8.84 -13.33
N LEU A 222 4.35 -7.66 -12.70
CA LEU A 222 4.05 -7.56 -11.27
C LEU A 222 2.71 -8.23 -10.91
N ARG A 223 1.71 -8.19 -11.81
CA ARG A 223 0.42 -8.83 -11.58
C ARG A 223 0.55 -10.36 -11.58
N SER A 224 1.26 -10.95 -12.54
CA SER A 224 1.48 -12.41 -12.57
C SER A 224 2.33 -12.86 -11.37
N ALA A 225 3.37 -12.12 -11.01
CA ALA A 225 4.20 -12.40 -9.84
C ALA A 225 3.40 -12.36 -8.54
N MET A 226 2.57 -11.32 -8.33
CA MET A 226 1.68 -11.21 -7.17
C MET A 226 0.65 -12.36 -7.10
N ASN A 227 0.16 -12.84 -8.25
CA ASN A 227 -0.76 -13.98 -8.31
C ASN A 227 -0.05 -15.29 -7.92
N ARG A 228 1.15 -15.56 -8.47
CA ARG A 228 1.98 -16.71 -8.07
C ARG A 228 2.28 -16.64 -6.58
N LEU A 229 2.72 -15.48 -6.09
CA LEU A 229 2.97 -15.27 -4.67
C LEU A 229 1.75 -15.59 -3.80
N LYS A 230 0.54 -15.18 -4.20
CA LYS A 230 -0.68 -15.53 -3.46
C LYS A 230 -0.88 -17.05 -3.36
N ALA A 231 -0.60 -17.79 -4.43
CA ALA A 231 -0.71 -19.25 -4.43
C ALA A 231 0.37 -19.88 -3.54
N LEU A 232 1.62 -19.41 -3.61
CA LEU A 232 2.72 -19.85 -2.77
C LEU A 232 2.46 -19.62 -1.28
N LEU A 233 1.99 -18.42 -0.90
CA LEU A 233 1.63 -18.11 0.48
C LEU A 233 0.53 -19.03 1.02
N ARG A 234 -0.47 -19.37 0.20
CA ARG A 234 -1.51 -20.33 0.59
C ARG A 234 -0.93 -21.72 0.81
N ARG A 235 -0.05 -22.20 -0.08
CA ARG A 235 0.65 -23.48 0.06
C ARG A 235 1.53 -23.53 1.31
N ALA A 236 2.14 -22.41 1.68
CA ALA A 236 2.95 -22.28 2.89
C ALA A 236 2.13 -22.16 4.19
N GLY A 237 0.79 -22.16 4.10
CA GLY A 237 -0.12 -22.03 5.25
C GLY A 237 -0.32 -20.59 5.73
N MET A 238 0.17 -19.58 5.01
CA MET A 238 0.08 -18.17 5.41
C MET A 238 -1.30 -17.56 5.11
N VAL A 239 -2.30 -17.99 5.87
CA VAL A 239 -3.70 -17.54 5.77
C VAL A 239 -4.21 -17.02 7.12
N GLY A 240 -5.38 -16.38 7.13
CA GLY A 240 -6.03 -16.01 8.39
C GLY A 240 -5.13 -15.20 9.35
N PRO A 241 -5.09 -15.53 10.65
CA PRO A 241 -4.29 -14.81 11.65
C PRO A 241 -2.76 -14.81 11.41
N ILE A 242 -2.24 -15.78 10.65
CA ILE A 242 -0.82 -15.98 10.34
C ILE A 242 -0.49 -15.71 8.87
N SER A 243 -1.24 -14.82 8.22
CA SER A 243 -0.95 -14.40 6.84
C SER A 243 0.41 -13.68 6.71
N PHE A 244 0.89 -13.42 5.48
CA PHE A 244 2.14 -12.67 5.27
C PHE A 244 2.30 -11.39 6.09
N HIS A 245 1.18 -10.68 6.34
CA HIS A 245 1.21 -9.46 7.13
C HIS A 245 1.58 -9.68 8.60
N SER A 246 1.48 -10.91 9.11
CA SER A 246 1.82 -11.29 10.47
C SER A 246 3.34 -11.26 10.72
N LEU A 247 4.18 -11.43 9.69
CA LEU A 247 5.64 -11.23 9.80
C LEU A 247 5.98 -9.80 10.21
N ARG A 248 5.21 -8.84 9.68
CA ARG A 248 5.32 -7.43 10.04
C ARG A 248 4.81 -7.13 11.45
N TYR A 249 3.85 -7.91 11.97
CA TYR A 249 3.47 -7.83 13.38
C TYR A 249 4.61 -8.33 14.26
N THR A 250 5.25 -9.44 13.88
CA THR A 250 6.43 -9.95 14.60
C THR A 250 7.56 -8.93 14.61
N TYR A 251 7.95 -8.37 13.46
CA TYR A 251 8.94 -7.29 13.39
C TYR A 251 8.58 -6.11 14.30
N ALA A 252 7.34 -5.63 14.21
CA ALA A 252 6.92 -4.46 14.97
C ALA A 252 6.96 -4.70 16.48
N LEU A 253 6.63 -5.92 16.92
CA LEU A 253 6.69 -6.30 18.33
C LEU A 253 8.14 -6.34 18.83
N LYS A 254 9.05 -6.97 18.07
CA LYS A 254 10.48 -7.01 18.40
C LYS A 254 11.09 -5.61 18.48
N SER A 255 10.82 -4.78 17.48
CA SER A 255 11.30 -3.39 17.45
C SER A 255 10.75 -2.55 18.61
N ALA A 256 9.47 -2.70 18.95
CA ALA A 256 8.88 -1.99 20.09
C ALA A 256 9.51 -2.42 21.43
N LEU A 257 9.72 -3.73 21.62
CA LEU A 257 10.33 -4.28 22.82
C LEU A 257 11.77 -3.79 22.99
N GLU A 258 12.60 -3.88 21.95
CA GLU A 258 13.98 -3.39 21.99
C GLU A 258 14.06 -1.90 22.35
N MET A 259 13.19 -1.06 21.75
CA MET A 259 13.17 0.37 22.07
C MET A 259 12.75 0.64 23.53
N LEU A 260 11.74 -0.09 24.03
CA LEU A 260 11.30 0.04 25.42
C LEU A 260 12.38 -0.43 26.40
N GLU A 261 13.10 -1.51 26.08
CA GLU A 261 14.21 -2.05 26.88
C GLU A 261 15.42 -1.12 26.87
N ALA A 262 15.65 -0.41 25.77
CA ALA A 262 16.63 0.67 25.68
C ALA A 262 16.22 1.96 26.41
N GLY A 263 15.08 1.98 27.10
CA GLY A 263 14.61 3.12 27.89
C GLY A 263 13.96 4.24 27.08
N ILE A 264 13.63 4.02 25.80
CA ILE A 264 12.92 5.02 24.99
C ILE A 264 11.50 5.21 25.52
N ALA A 265 11.09 6.47 25.66
CA ALA A 265 9.77 6.81 26.18
C ALA A 265 8.65 6.15 25.35
N PRO A 266 7.62 5.54 25.97
CA PRO A 266 6.60 4.76 25.25
C PRO A 266 5.87 5.51 24.13
N TYR A 267 5.72 6.84 24.26
CA TYR A 267 5.17 7.69 23.21
C TYR A 267 6.07 7.72 21.96
N GLU A 268 7.38 7.98 22.15
CA GLU A 268 8.38 8.02 21.07
C GLU A 268 8.52 6.66 20.38
N VAL A 269 8.47 5.56 21.14
CA VAL A 269 8.43 4.20 20.60
C VAL A 269 7.31 4.04 19.57
N LEU A 270 6.10 4.54 19.87
CA LEU A 270 4.98 4.44 18.93
C LEU A 270 5.12 5.36 17.74
N VAL A 271 5.70 6.55 17.91
CA VAL A 271 5.97 7.50 16.81
C VAL A 271 6.96 6.88 15.84
N GLU A 272 8.14 6.48 16.34
CA GLU A 272 9.21 5.86 15.55
C GLU A 272 8.72 4.58 14.86
N LEU A 273 8.00 3.72 15.59
CA LEU A 273 7.43 2.51 14.99
C LEU A 273 6.39 2.84 13.91
N SER A 274 5.56 3.87 14.11
CA SER A 274 4.57 4.30 13.12
C SER A 274 5.22 4.84 11.84
N GLU A 275 6.29 5.63 11.98
CA GLU A 275 7.08 6.16 10.88
C GLU A 275 7.87 5.08 10.16
N SER A 276 8.53 4.18 10.91
CA SER A 276 9.22 3.01 10.40
C SER A 276 8.25 2.17 9.57
N LEU A 277 7.05 1.89 10.09
CA LEU A 277 6.01 1.19 9.38
C LEU A 277 5.38 2.05 8.23
N GLY A 278 5.68 3.33 8.08
CA GLY A 278 5.17 4.18 7.01
C GLY A 278 3.68 4.49 7.14
N HIS A 279 3.21 4.63 8.38
CA HIS A 279 1.89 5.15 8.72
C HIS A 279 1.90 6.64 9.05
N GLY A 280 3.08 7.20 9.34
CA GLY A 280 3.29 8.60 9.76
C GLY A 280 3.07 8.77 11.27
N PRO A 281 3.60 9.85 11.87
CA PRO A 281 3.72 9.97 13.32
C PRO A 281 2.35 10.00 14.03
N THR A 282 1.33 10.58 13.39
CA THR A 282 -0.03 10.73 13.97
C THR A 282 -0.85 9.44 14.11
N ARG A 283 -0.29 8.28 13.79
CA ARG A 283 -1.00 6.98 13.78
C ARG A 283 -0.65 6.08 14.98
N ILE A 284 -0.06 6.62 16.04
CA ILE A 284 0.33 5.88 17.25
C ILE A 284 -0.79 5.04 17.86
N GLN A 285 -2.03 5.55 17.93
CA GLN A 285 -3.17 4.79 18.49
C GLN A 285 -3.51 3.54 17.67
N MET A 286 -3.33 3.62 16.35
CA MET A 286 -3.50 2.49 15.44
C MET A 286 -2.35 1.49 15.60
N ILE A 287 -1.12 1.97 15.78
CA ILE A 287 0.03 1.11 16.07
C ILE A 287 -0.18 0.35 17.38
N LEU A 288 -0.54 1.06 18.45
CA LEU A 288 -0.82 0.46 19.75
C LEU A 288 -1.96 -0.56 19.70
N GLY A 289 -3.07 -0.21 19.04
CA GLY A 289 -4.25 -1.07 18.95
C GLY A 289 -4.11 -2.29 18.04
N HIS A 290 -3.07 -2.35 17.21
CA HIS A 290 -2.86 -3.44 16.25
C HIS A 290 -1.52 -4.14 16.42
N TYR A 291 -0.42 -3.42 16.22
CA TYR A 291 0.92 -4.01 16.20
C TYR A 291 1.45 -4.29 17.62
N CYS A 292 1.23 -3.37 18.56
CA CYS A 292 1.71 -3.50 19.94
C CYS A 292 0.65 -4.03 20.90
N GLN A 293 -0.49 -4.54 20.40
CA GLN A 293 -1.57 -5.03 21.27
C GLN A 293 -1.11 -6.06 22.31
N PRO A 294 -0.20 -7.02 22.00
CA PRO A 294 0.29 -7.98 22.99
C PRO A 294 1.04 -7.35 24.17
N ILE A 295 1.65 -6.18 23.97
CA ILE A 295 2.46 -5.46 24.96
C ILE A 295 1.81 -4.14 25.35
N ARG A 296 0.50 -3.98 25.13
CA ARG A 296 -0.22 -2.72 25.36
C ARG A 296 -0.02 -2.18 26.78
N HIS A 297 0.02 -3.08 27.78
CA HIS A 297 0.24 -2.74 29.19
C HIS A 297 1.53 -1.95 29.45
N ARG A 298 2.56 -2.12 28.59
CA ARG A 298 3.83 -1.38 28.66
C ARG A 298 3.70 0.10 28.28
N PHE A 299 2.54 0.51 27.78
CA PHE A 299 2.26 1.88 27.33
C PHE A 299 1.19 2.58 28.17
N ASP A 300 0.60 1.89 29.14
CA ASP A 300 -0.48 2.45 29.97
C ASP A 300 0.05 3.60 30.83
N GLY A 301 -0.74 4.65 31.01
CA GLY A 301 -0.34 5.87 31.72
C GLY A 301 0.61 6.81 30.95
N HIS A 302 1.31 6.32 29.92
CA HIS A 302 2.30 7.11 29.16
C HIS A 302 1.74 7.78 27.89
N ILE A 303 0.52 7.45 27.48
CA ILE A 303 -0.09 7.98 26.27
C ILE A 303 -1.32 8.82 26.65
N SER A 304 -1.07 10.11 26.93
CA SER A 304 -2.16 11.08 27.11
C SER A 304 -2.70 11.55 25.76
N LEU A 305 -4.02 11.79 25.69
CA LEU A 305 -4.69 12.37 24.52
C LEU A 305 -4.13 13.76 24.15
N LYS A 306 -3.58 14.50 25.12
CA LYS A 306 -3.01 15.85 24.89
C LYS A 306 -1.78 15.85 23.97
N ASN A 307 -0.92 14.82 24.03
CA ASN A 307 0.29 14.76 23.19
C ASN A 307 -0.05 14.61 21.69
N ILE A 308 -1.23 14.09 21.37
CA ILE A 308 -1.70 13.90 19.99
C ILE A 308 -2.05 15.24 19.31
N GLU A 309 -2.42 16.27 20.06
CA GLU A 309 -2.80 17.58 19.51
C GLU A 309 -1.59 18.45 19.14
N THR A 310 -0.51 18.37 19.92
CA THR A 310 0.70 19.18 19.71
C THR A 310 1.42 18.80 18.41
N GLU A 311 1.49 17.51 18.07
CA GLU A 311 2.10 17.03 16.81
C GLU A 311 1.27 17.30 15.55
N ARG A 312 -0.04 17.51 15.66
CA ARG A 312 -0.88 17.91 14.52
C ARG A 312 -0.47 19.26 13.92
N ARG A 313 0.34 20.05 14.65
CA ARG A 313 0.78 21.39 14.28
C ARG A 313 2.08 21.46 13.47
N ARG A 314 2.65 20.34 12.98
CA ARG A 314 3.78 20.42 12.04
C ARG A 314 3.31 21.11 10.74
N PRO A 315 3.93 22.23 10.32
CA PRO A 315 3.52 22.93 9.12
C PRO A 315 3.67 22.01 7.89
N PRO A 316 2.76 22.10 6.91
CA PRO A 316 2.86 21.31 5.69
C PRO A 316 4.17 21.60 4.97
N THR A 317 4.77 20.55 4.40
CA THR A 317 5.97 20.66 3.56
C THR A 317 5.75 21.68 2.44
N LYS A 318 6.69 22.62 2.27
CA LYS A 318 6.62 23.75 1.32
C LYS A 318 6.54 23.33 -0.16
N LEU A 319 6.88 22.08 -0.49
CA LEU A 319 6.82 21.55 -1.85
C LEU A 319 5.46 20.92 -2.18
N PRO A 320 4.92 21.14 -3.39
CA PRO A 320 3.79 20.35 -3.89
C PRO A 320 4.08 18.85 -3.76
N ARG A 321 3.11 18.10 -3.22
CA ARG A 321 3.26 16.68 -2.88
C ARG A 321 3.69 15.79 -4.07
N SER A 322 3.45 16.23 -5.30
CA SER A 322 3.90 15.57 -6.53
C SER A 322 5.40 15.72 -6.73
N THR A 323 5.92 16.95 -6.62
CA THR A 323 7.34 17.28 -6.78
C THR A 323 8.20 16.58 -5.74
N ALA A 324 7.80 16.62 -4.47
CA ALA A 324 8.51 15.92 -3.39
C ALA A 324 8.60 14.41 -3.63
N ARG A 325 7.56 13.80 -4.25
CA ARG A 325 7.59 12.38 -4.60
C ARG A 325 8.49 12.07 -5.79
N LEU A 326 8.55 12.96 -6.78
CA LEU A 326 9.43 12.80 -7.91
C LEU A 326 10.89 12.85 -7.46
N LEU A 327 11.24 13.84 -6.63
CA LEU A 327 12.58 13.96 -6.04
C LEU A 327 12.95 12.71 -5.24
N ALA A 328 12.06 12.22 -4.37
CA ALA A 328 12.30 11.00 -3.62
C ALA A 328 12.54 9.77 -4.52
N LYS A 329 11.87 9.67 -5.69
CA LYS A 329 12.12 8.59 -6.65
C LYS A 329 13.49 8.69 -7.30
N LEU A 330 13.88 9.90 -7.69
CA LEU A 330 15.19 10.14 -8.31
C LEU A 330 16.31 9.83 -7.33
N GLN A 331 16.19 10.31 -6.09
CA GLN A 331 17.14 10.03 -5.00
C GLN A 331 17.24 8.52 -4.73
N HIS A 332 16.11 7.82 -4.55
CA HIS A 332 16.15 6.37 -4.32
C HIS A 332 16.73 5.63 -5.54
N SER A 333 16.43 6.07 -6.77
CA SER A 333 16.97 5.44 -7.97
C SER A 333 18.49 5.61 -8.08
N ALA A 334 19.01 6.78 -7.69
CA ALA A 334 20.45 7.03 -7.64
C ALA A 334 21.12 6.15 -6.57
N LEU A 335 20.54 6.08 -5.36
CA LEU A 335 21.08 5.27 -4.27
C LEU A 335 21.09 3.78 -4.58
N SER A 336 20.03 3.27 -5.22
CA SER A 336 19.91 1.84 -5.50
C SER A 336 20.51 1.43 -6.86
N GLY A 337 21.02 2.37 -7.66
CA GLY A 337 21.44 2.13 -9.05
C GLY A 337 20.32 1.66 -10.00
N HIS A 338 19.05 1.76 -9.59
CA HIS A 338 17.93 1.20 -10.34
C HIS A 338 16.69 2.13 -10.37
N PRO A 339 16.16 2.47 -11.55
CA PRO A 339 15.05 3.42 -11.67
C PRO A 339 13.76 2.94 -10.98
N ILE A 340 13.01 3.86 -10.37
CA ILE A 340 11.68 3.62 -9.80
C ILE A 340 10.57 4.12 -10.74
N GLY A 341 9.83 3.18 -11.32
CA GLY A 341 8.74 3.47 -12.25
C GLY A 341 9.07 2.99 -13.65
N ARG A 342 8.31 3.44 -14.66
CA ARG A 342 8.74 3.24 -16.05
C ARG A 342 9.90 4.20 -16.31
N SER A 343 11.03 3.67 -16.75
CA SER A 343 12.04 4.45 -17.44
C SER A 343 11.37 5.01 -18.69
N TYR A 344 11.12 6.32 -18.73
CA TYR A 344 11.02 6.94 -20.04
C TYR A 344 12.45 6.93 -20.61
N PRO A 345 12.68 6.46 -21.84
CA PRO A 345 13.91 6.82 -22.50
C PRO A 345 13.91 8.36 -22.55
N ALA A 346 14.98 8.98 -22.07
CA ALA A 346 15.25 10.35 -22.41
C ALA A 346 15.29 10.38 -23.95
N HIS A 347 14.32 11.04 -24.58
CA HIS A 347 14.49 11.42 -25.97
C HIS A 347 15.76 12.28 -26.00
N GLY A 348 16.76 11.79 -26.73
CA GLY A 348 18.01 12.49 -26.96
C GLY A 348 17.69 13.86 -27.54
N SER A 349 18.05 14.90 -26.80
CA SER A 349 18.29 16.22 -27.35
C SER A 349 19.62 16.15 -28.11
N THR A 350 19.58 15.64 -29.33
CA THR A 350 20.58 15.97 -30.34
C THR A 350 20.02 17.13 -31.14
N ASP A 351 20.24 18.34 -30.65
CA ASP A 351 20.23 19.54 -31.48
C ASP A 351 21.47 20.35 -31.06
N SER A 352 22.57 20.10 -31.77
CA SER A 352 23.66 21.08 -31.86
C SER A 352 23.29 22.09 -32.95
N PRO A 353 23.56 23.38 -32.75
CA PRO A 353 23.14 24.45 -33.65
C PRO A 353 24.08 24.50 -34.86
N ALA A 354 23.56 24.22 -36.05
CA ALA A 354 24.26 24.46 -37.29
C ALA A 354 23.67 25.69 -37.99
N GLY A 355 24.46 26.77 -37.96
CA GLY A 355 24.70 27.70 -39.07
C GLY A 355 23.50 28.22 -39.85
N ALA A 356 23.13 29.46 -39.55
CA ALA A 356 22.51 30.33 -40.54
C ALA A 356 23.48 30.57 -41.71
N SER A 357 23.05 30.23 -42.93
CA SER A 357 23.51 30.88 -44.15
C SER A 357 22.34 30.99 -45.12
N ILE A 358 22.11 32.24 -45.49
CA ILE A 358 21.20 32.77 -46.49
C ILE A 358 21.60 32.21 -47.86
N GLU A 359 20.65 31.78 -48.69
CA GLU A 359 20.62 32.18 -50.10
C GLU A 359 19.26 31.96 -50.76
N ASN A 360 18.89 32.97 -51.54
CA ASN A 360 17.70 33.09 -52.35
C ASN A 360 17.68 32.04 -53.48
N HIS A 361 16.49 31.58 -53.87
CA HIS A 361 16.01 31.92 -55.20
C HIS A 361 14.51 31.66 -55.40
N PHE A 362 13.95 32.63 -56.11
CA PHE A 362 12.62 32.74 -56.66
C PHE A 362 12.29 31.66 -57.70
N SER A 363 10.98 31.42 -57.81
CA SER A 363 10.20 31.27 -59.06
C SER A 363 9.97 29.90 -59.68
N LYS A 364 8.64 29.66 -59.82
CA LYS A 364 7.89 29.01 -60.92
C LYS A 364 8.03 27.47 -60.96
N SER A 365 6.96 26.69 -61.01
CA SER A 365 5.64 26.91 -61.62
C SER A 365 4.57 26.10 -60.89
#